data_AF-A0A7V8FVM7-F1
#
_entry.id   AF-A0A7V8FVM7-F1
#
_cell.length_a   1.000
_cell.length_b   1.000
_cell.length_c   1.000
_cell.angle_alpha   90.00
_cell.angle_beta   90.00
_cell.angle_gamma   90.00
#
_symmetry.space_group_name_H-M   'P 1'
#
loop_
_entity.id
_entity.type
_entity.pdbx_description
1 polymer ?
#
loop_
_entity_poly.entity_id
_entity_poly.type
_entity_poly.pdbx_seq_one_letter_code
_entity_poly.pdbx_strand_id
1 'polypeptide(L)'
;MNPAPQGLPAQLVMHRRQVRSGRVAQVCVLQVGHGRVWATQEGRPEDFWLEPGASMVLLPGALVVIEADHRSSLRIEPVALQTARAWLRLCGAGLRGLAAALGGNLRRNASALLHGGEGR
;
A
#
# COMPACT_ATOMS: atom_id res chain seq x y z
N MET A 1 -14.53 14.99 -31.11
CA MET A 1 -14.73 15.35 -29.68
C MET A 1 -14.13 14.22 -28.86
N ASN A 2 -12.94 14.41 -28.28
CA ASN A 2 -12.32 13.38 -27.42
C ASN A 2 -13.07 13.36 -26.08
N PRO A 3 -13.48 12.20 -25.56
CA PRO A 3 -14.09 12.14 -24.24
C PRO A 3 -13.08 12.65 -23.20
N ALA A 4 -13.57 13.39 -22.19
CA ALA A 4 -12.75 13.86 -21.08
C ALA A 4 -12.01 12.66 -20.44
N PRO A 5 -10.71 12.80 -20.10
CA PRO A 5 -9.96 11.71 -19.49
C PRO A 5 -10.60 11.35 -18.14
N GLN A 6 -11.24 10.18 -18.09
CA GLN A 6 -11.78 9.63 -16.85
C GLN A 6 -10.61 9.28 -15.93
N GLY A 7 -10.74 9.60 -14.64
CA GLY A 7 -9.75 9.20 -13.65
C GLY A 7 -9.62 7.68 -13.57
N LEU A 8 -8.42 7.18 -13.31
CA LEU A 8 -8.26 5.75 -13.04
C LEU A 8 -8.89 5.41 -11.68
N PRO A 9 -9.74 4.38 -11.58
CA PRO A 9 -10.32 3.99 -10.30
C PRO A 9 -9.24 3.42 -9.37
N ALA A 10 -9.46 3.49 -8.06
CA ALA A 10 -8.48 3.02 -7.07
C ALA A 10 -8.24 1.50 -7.12
N GLN A 11 -9.19 0.73 -7.66
CA GLN A 11 -9.08 -0.71 -7.86
C GLN A 11 -9.58 -1.06 -9.26
N LEU A 12 -8.82 -1.90 -9.96
CA LEU A 12 -9.20 -2.41 -11.27
C LEU A 12 -9.13 -3.92 -11.26
N VAL A 13 -10.16 -4.54 -11.83
CA VAL A 13 -10.09 -5.92 -12.33
C VAL A 13 -10.17 -5.81 -13.83
N MET A 14 -9.17 -6.36 -14.50
CA MET A 14 -9.03 -6.28 -15.96
C MET A 14 -9.05 -7.68 -16.56
N HIS A 15 -9.80 -7.87 -17.64
CA HIS A 15 -9.79 -9.09 -18.43
C HIS A 15 -8.63 -9.07 -19.43
N ARG A 16 -8.32 -10.25 -20.00
CA ARG A 16 -7.30 -10.39 -21.04
C ARG A 16 -7.56 -9.41 -22.19
N ARG A 17 -6.50 -8.71 -22.61
CA ARG A 17 -6.48 -7.66 -23.65
C ARG A 17 -7.37 -6.46 -23.36
N GLN A 18 -7.86 -6.32 -22.13
CA GLN A 18 -8.59 -5.13 -21.75
C GLN A 18 -7.61 -3.97 -21.60
N VAL A 19 -7.95 -2.84 -22.19
CA VAL A 19 -7.21 -1.59 -22.07
C VAL A 19 -7.98 -0.61 -21.19
N ARG A 20 -7.25 0.07 -20.31
CA ARG A 20 -7.73 1.16 -19.47
C ARG A 20 -6.76 2.31 -19.59
N SER A 21 -7.29 3.52 -19.71
CA SER A 21 -6.48 4.73 -19.76
C SER A 21 -7.10 5.80 -18.88
N GLY A 22 -6.26 6.63 -18.29
CA GLY A 22 -6.73 7.75 -17.50
C GLY A 22 -5.58 8.57 -16.94
N ARG A 23 -5.95 9.57 -16.14
CA ARG A 23 -5.00 10.43 -15.44
C ARG A 23 -5.23 10.34 -13.95
N VAL A 24 -4.17 10.54 -13.17
CA VAL A 24 -4.27 10.69 -11.71
C VAL A 24 -4.13 12.16 -11.34
N ALA A 25 -4.85 12.61 -10.32
CA ALA A 25 -4.80 14.01 -9.87
C ALA A 25 -3.57 14.33 -8.98
N GLN A 26 -2.92 13.29 -8.47
CA GLN A 26 -1.78 13.37 -7.56
C GLN A 26 -0.84 12.18 -7.78
N VAL A 27 0.32 12.19 -7.12
CA VAL A 27 1.28 11.09 -7.23
C VAL A 27 0.68 9.83 -6.61
N CYS A 28 0.54 8.79 -7.43
CA CYS A 28 -0.01 7.49 -7.03
C CYS A 28 1.01 6.38 -7.28
N VAL A 29 0.78 5.22 -6.69
CA VAL A 29 1.47 3.98 -7.02
C VAL A 29 0.46 3.02 -7.61
N LEU A 30 0.72 2.55 -8.81
CA LEU A 30 0.07 1.38 -9.40
C LEU A 30 0.77 0.13 -8.88
N GLN A 31 0.02 -0.80 -8.32
CA GLN A 31 0.50 -2.10 -7.85
C GLN A 31 -0.28 -3.22 -8.51
N VAL A 32 0.43 -4.25 -8.97
CA VAL A 32 -0.20 -5.45 -9.52
C VAL A 32 -0.40 -6.47 -8.41
N GLY A 33 -1.65 -6.84 -8.14
CA GLY A 33 -1.98 -7.88 -7.17
C GLY A 33 -1.98 -9.28 -7.76
N HIS A 34 -2.41 -9.42 -9.01
CA HIS A 34 -2.48 -10.68 -9.75
C HIS A 34 -2.39 -10.42 -11.26
N GLY A 35 -1.92 -11.41 -12.01
CA GLY A 35 -1.82 -11.35 -13.47
C GLY A 35 -0.59 -10.58 -13.93
N ARG A 36 -0.67 -9.99 -15.13
CA ARG A 36 0.44 -9.27 -15.75
C ARG A 36 -0.12 -8.18 -16.65
N VAL A 37 0.47 -6.99 -16.56
CA VAL A 37 0.03 -5.84 -17.35
C VAL A 37 1.20 -5.16 -18.03
N TRP A 38 0.95 -4.62 -19.21
CA TRP A 38 1.79 -3.61 -19.83
C TRP A 38 1.26 -2.24 -19.45
N ALA A 39 2.15 -1.33 -19.08
CA ALA A 39 1.79 0.02 -18.68
C ALA A 39 2.76 1.04 -19.26
N THR A 40 2.20 2.15 -19.74
CA THR A 40 2.95 3.32 -20.23
C THR A 40 2.42 4.58 -19.61
N GLN A 41 3.27 5.59 -19.56
CA GLN A 41 2.93 6.90 -19.05
C GLN A 41 3.49 7.99 -19.97
N GLU A 42 2.63 8.95 -20.31
CA GLU A 42 3.01 10.17 -21.00
C GLU A 42 4.23 10.84 -20.35
N GLY A 43 5.20 11.23 -21.18
CA GLY A 43 6.45 11.84 -20.73
C GLY A 43 7.52 10.85 -20.25
N ARG A 44 7.24 9.53 -20.27
CA ARG A 44 8.25 8.49 -20.04
C ARG A 44 8.51 7.70 -21.33
N PRO A 45 9.77 7.51 -21.73
CA PRO A 45 10.09 6.73 -22.93
C PRO A 45 10.04 5.22 -22.68
N GLU A 46 10.00 4.80 -21.41
CA GLU A 46 9.98 3.39 -21.05
C GLU A 46 8.57 2.82 -21.03
N ASP A 47 8.47 1.57 -21.48
CA ASP A 47 7.30 0.72 -21.37
C ASP A 47 7.52 -0.31 -20.26
N PHE A 48 6.52 -0.53 -19.41
CA PHE A 48 6.65 -1.39 -18.24
C PHE A 48 5.79 -2.64 -18.37
N TRP A 49 6.42 -3.81 -18.36
CA TRP A 49 5.73 -5.05 -18.00
C TRP A 49 5.77 -5.22 -16.49
N LEU A 50 4.59 -5.23 -15.86
CA LEU A 50 4.43 -5.35 -14.41
C LEU A 50 3.79 -6.70 -14.07
N GLU A 51 4.46 -7.45 -13.20
CA GLU A 51 4.03 -8.74 -12.66
C GLU A 51 3.54 -8.60 -11.21
N PRO A 52 2.93 -9.64 -10.59
CA PRO A 52 2.41 -9.53 -9.23
C PRO A 52 3.48 -9.10 -8.23
N GLY A 53 3.16 -8.11 -7.41
CA GLY A 53 4.09 -7.47 -6.47
C GLY A 53 4.92 -6.33 -7.08
N ALA A 54 4.98 -6.20 -8.41
CA ALA A 54 5.61 -5.06 -9.07
C ALA A 54 4.77 -3.79 -8.88
N SER A 55 5.45 -2.65 -8.92
CA SER A 55 4.81 -1.34 -8.77
C SER A 55 5.42 -0.30 -9.69
N MET A 56 4.62 0.70 -10.04
CA MET A 56 5.01 1.84 -10.87
C MET A 56 4.45 3.13 -10.27
N VAL A 57 5.28 4.17 -10.19
CA VAL A 57 4.83 5.50 -9.80
C VAL A 57 4.07 6.15 -10.96
N LEU A 58 2.87 6.64 -10.68
CA LEU A 58 2.05 7.41 -11.60
C LEU A 58 2.17 8.90 -11.30
N LEU A 59 2.49 9.71 -12.30
CA LEU A 59 2.64 11.15 -12.16
C LEU A 59 1.30 11.89 -12.35
N PRO A 60 1.05 12.99 -11.61
CA PRO A 60 -0.16 13.79 -11.77
C PRO A 60 -0.31 14.30 -13.20
N GLY A 61 -1.53 14.23 -13.76
CA GLY A 61 -1.86 14.80 -15.06
C GLY A 61 -1.30 14.06 -16.28
N ALA A 62 -0.31 13.19 -16.12
CA ALA A 62 0.20 12.35 -17.20
C ALA A 62 -0.85 11.28 -17.60
N LEU A 63 -1.10 11.13 -18.91
CA LEU A 63 -1.91 10.01 -19.38
C LEU A 63 -1.19 8.69 -19.11
N VAL A 64 -1.88 7.77 -18.45
CA VAL A 64 -1.43 6.40 -18.24
C VAL A 64 -2.30 5.48 -19.08
N VAL A 65 -1.68 4.54 -19.78
CA VAL A 65 -2.35 3.46 -20.49
C VAL A 65 -1.92 2.15 -19.87
N ILE A 66 -2.88 1.28 -19.58
CA ILE A 66 -2.67 -0.03 -18.97
C ILE A 66 -3.39 -1.05 -19.83
N GLU A 67 -2.68 -2.07 -20.26
CA GLU A 67 -3.23 -3.24 -20.95
C GLU A 67 -2.95 -4.50 -20.14
N ALA A 68 -3.97 -5.35 -19.98
CA ALA A 68 -3.81 -6.61 -19.29
C ALA A 68 -3.51 -7.76 -20.25
N ASP A 69 -2.42 -8.49 -20.03
CA ASP A 69 -2.09 -9.69 -20.84
C ASP A 69 -3.03 -10.86 -20.49
N HIS A 70 -3.38 -10.97 -19.20
CA HIS A 70 -4.30 -11.96 -18.64
C HIS A 70 -5.26 -11.31 -17.65
N ARG A 71 -6.16 -12.09 -17.04
CA ARG A 71 -7.00 -11.60 -15.96
C ARG A 71 -6.11 -11.05 -14.83
N SER A 72 -6.21 -9.75 -14.58
CA SER A 72 -5.29 -9.03 -13.70
C SER A 72 -6.05 -8.18 -12.69
N SER A 73 -5.48 -8.05 -11.49
CA SER A 73 -5.99 -7.16 -10.45
C SER A 73 -4.96 -6.10 -10.13
N LEU A 74 -5.40 -4.85 -10.07
CA LEU A 74 -4.56 -3.69 -9.87
C LEU A 74 -5.12 -2.82 -8.75
N ARG A 75 -4.21 -2.16 -8.03
CA ARG A 75 -4.51 -1.15 -7.02
C ARG A 75 -3.76 0.12 -7.38
N ILE A 76 -4.45 1.25 -7.34
CA ILE A 76 -3.88 2.57 -7.56
C ILE A 76 -4.14 3.38 -6.29
N GLU A 77 -3.09 3.68 -5.55
CA GLU A 77 -3.20 4.40 -4.28
C GLU A 77 -2.28 5.63 -4.24
N PRO A 78 -2.75 6.75 -3.68
CA PRO A 78 -1.91 7.92 -3.44
C PRO A 78 -0.72 7.58 -2.53
N VAL A 79 0.46 8.11 -2.86
CA VAL A 79 1.66 7.92 -2.01
C VAL A 79 1.43 8.46 -0.60
N ALA A 80 0.75 9.60 -0.47
CA ALA A 80 0.45 10.22 0.83
C ALA A 80 -0.34 9.28 1.77
N LEU A 81 -1.29 8.51 1.23
CA LEU A 81 -2.09 7.56 2.00
C LEU A 81 -1.24 6.38 2.50
N GLN A 82 -0.31 5.89 1.68
CA GLN A 82 0.59 4.81 2.05
C GLN A 82 1.53 5.25 3.19
N THR A 83 2.09 6.46 3.08
CA THR A 83 2.96 7.04 4.12
C THR A 83 2.20 7.27 5.42
N ALA A 84 0.98 7.81 5.39
CA ALA A 84 0.15 7.99 6.58
C ALA A 84 -0.13 6.66 7.29
N ARG A 85 -0.45 5.59 6.53
CA ARG A 85 -0.66 4.25 7.09
C ARG A 85 0.61 3.67 7.71
N ALA A 86 1.77 3.90 7.11
CA ALA A 86 3.05 3.48 7.68
C ALA A 86 3.32 4.17 9.02
N TRP A 87 3.09 5.49 9.10
CA TRP A 87 3.21 6.24 10.35
C TRP A 87 2.27 5.74 11.44
N LEU A 88 0.99 5.53 11.12
CA LEU A 88 0.02 4.99 12.07
C LEU A 88 0.44 3.61 12.61
N ARG A 89 0.99 2.75 11.76
CA ARG A 89 1.51 1.44 12.18
C ARG A 89 2.70 1.56 13.13
N LEU A 90 3.62 2.48 12.86
CA LEU A 90 4.77 2.74 13.72
C LEU A 90 4.34 3.28 15.09
N CYS A 91 3.45 4.27 15.13
CA CYS A 91 2.91 4.81 16.37
C CYS A 91 2.16 3.74 17.18
N GLY A 92 1.33 2.92 16.52
CA GLY A 92 0.59 1.83 17.17
C GLY A 92 1.50 0.73 17.72
N ALA A 93 2.59 0.40 17.01
CA ALA A 93 3.59 -0.54 17.51
C ALA A 93 4.30 -0.03 18.77
N GLY A 94 4.64 1.26 18.81
CA GLY A 94 5.21 1.91 19.99
C GLY A 94 4.29 1.83 21.22
N LEU A 95 2.99 2.06 21.04
CA LEU A 95 2.00 1.93 22.12
C LEU A 95 1.89 0.49 22.65
N ARG A 96 1.90 -0.51 21.77
CA ARG A 96 1.88 -1.94 22.17
C ARG A 96 3.14 -2.33 22.93
N GLY A 97 4.30 -1.84 22.50
CA GLY A 97 5.58 -2.07 23.20
C GLY A 97 5.59 -1.48 24.61
N LEU A 98 5.06 -0.26 24.78
CA LEU A 98 4.93 0.39 26.10
C LEU A 98 3.94 -0.36 27.00
N ALA A 99 2.79 -0.77 26.49
CA ALA A 99 1.81 -1.55 27.26
C ALA A 99 2.39 -2.90 27.74
N ALA A 100 3.15 -3.59 26.89
CA ALA A 100 3.83 -4.83 27.25
C ALA A 100 4.92 -4.60 28.33
N ALA A 101 5.69 -3.51 28.24
CA ALA A 101 6.70 -3.17 29.23
C ALA A 101 6.10 -2.83 30.60
N LEU A 102 4.99 -2.07 30.63
CA LEU A 102 4.29 -1.73 31.87
C LEU A 102 3.59 -2.94 32.49
N GLY A 103 2.94 -3.80 31.69
CA GLY A 103 2.34 -5.04 32.17
C GLY A 103 3.37 -6.06 32.69
N GLY A 104 4.56 -6.11 32.10
CA GLY A 104 5.67 -6.93 32.57
C GLY A 104 6.25 -6.49 33.93
N ASN A 105 6.31 -5.19 34.19
CA ASN A 105 6.79 -4.64 35.46
C ASN A 105 5.82 -4.87 36.62
N LEU A 106 4.51 -4.80 36.36
CA LEU A 106 3.48 -5.14 37.36
C LEU A 106 3.56 -6.61 37.80
N ARG A 107 3.86 -7.52 36.87
CA ARG A 107 3.95 -8.96 37.16
C ARG A 107 5.21 -9.34 37.95
N ARG A 108 6.35 -8.67 37.72
CA ARG A 108 7.59 -8.89 38.50
C ARG A 108 7.47 -8.41 39.95
N ASN A 109 6.79 -7.30 40.19
CA ASN A 109 6.60 -6.80 41.55
C ASN A 109 5.67 -7.69 42.41
N ALA A 110 4.68 -8.34 41.79
CA ALA A 110 3.82 -9.30 42.50
C ALA A 110 4.58 -10.57 42.96
N SER A 111 5.56 -11.04 42.17
CA SER A 111 6.40 -12.19 42.53
C SER A 111 7.38 -11.89 43.67
N ALA A 112 7.84 -10.63 43.79
CA ALA A 112 8.72 -10.21 44.88
C ALA A 112 7.99 -10.09 46.23
N LEU A 113 6.69 -9.76 46.21
CA LEU A 113 5.88 -9.62 47.42
C LEU A 113 5.42 -10.97 48.01
N LEU A 114 5.37 -12.04 47.22
CA LEU A 114 4.96 -13.38 47.68
C LEU A 114 6.11 -14.20 48.31
N HIS A 115 7.36 -13.75 48.21
CA HIS A 115 8.53 -14.45 48.75
C HIS A 115 9.14 -13.80 50.01
N GLY A 116 8.58 -12.70 50.52
CA GLY A 116 9.15 -11.92 51.62
C GLY A 116 8.62 -12.25 53.02
N GLY A 117 7.87 -13.34 53.20
CA GLY A 117 7.08 -13.59 54.41
C GLY A 117 7.39 -14.89 55.16
N GLU A 118 8.66 -15.26 55.33
CA GLU A 118 9.04 -16.30 56.30
C GLU A 118 10.39 -15.94 56.93
N GLY A 119 10.38 -15.70 58.24
CA GLY A 119 11.61 -15.56 59.01
C GLY A 119 11.60 -14.47 60.08
N ARG A 120 10.78 -14.62 61.11
CA ARG A 120 11.27 -14.70 62.51
C ARG A 120 10.17 -15.03 63.49
#